data_AF-A0A5S3VRT7-F1
#
_entry.id   AF-A0A5S3VRT7-F1
#
_cell.length_a   1.000
_cell.length_b   1.000
_cell.length_c   1.000
_cell.angle_alpha   90.00
_cell.angle_beta   90.00
_cell.angle_gamma   90.00
#
_symmetry.space_group_name_H-M   'P 1'
#
loop_
_entity.id
_entity.type
_entity.pdbx_description
1 polymer ?
#
loop_
_entity_poly.entity_id
_entity_poly.type
_entity_poly.pdbx_seq_one_letter_code
_entity_poly.pdbx_strand_id
1 'polypeptide(L)'
;ARQGELYSWRKSARGALCEIIVLDQFPRNMFRDTAQAFATDTLALCLAQNAVEKKFALELDDTERGFLYMPYMHSESQAIHVVAEQLFRPLSNYKYELAHKEIIDRFGRY
;
A
#
# COMPACT_ATOMS: atom_id res chain seq x y z
N ALA A 1 -14.09 -3.39 -7.23
CA ALA A 1 -12.62 -3.38 -7.04
C ALA A 1 -12.01 -4.77 -7.24
N ARG A 2 -12.36 -5.79 -6.44
CA ARG A 2 -11.77 -7.15 -6.53
C ARG A 2 -11.87 -7.83 -7.90
N GLN A 3 -12.93 -7.55 -8.66
CA GLN A 3 -13.12 -8.05 -10.02
C GLN A 3 -12.31 -7.31 -11.09
N GLY A 4 -11.51 -6.30 -10.73
CA GLY A 4 -10.72 -5.51 -11.68
C GLY A 4 -11.52 -4.50 -12.51
N GLU A 5 -12.82 -4.37 -12.27
CA GLU A 5 -13.73 -3.50 -13.05
C GLU A 5 -13.48 -1.98 -12.85
N LEU A 6 -12.69 -1.60 -11.83
CA LEU A 6 -12.31 -0.20 -11.58
C LEU A 6 -11.06 0.24 -12.36
N TYR A 7 -10.61 -0.53 -13.36
CA TYR A 7 -9.38 -0.26 -14.11
C TYR A 7 -9.28 1.17 -14.69
N SER A 8 -10.42 1.81 -14.97
CA SER A 8 -10.47 3.20 -15.46
C SER A 8 -9.94 4.21 -14.43
N TRP A 9 -10.03 3.91 -13.13
CA TRP A 9 -9.54 4.77 -12.05
C TRP A 9 -8.01 4.88 -12.08
N ARG A 10 -7.31 3.86 -12.59
CA ARG A 10 -5.83 3.79 -12.67
C ARG A 10 -5.22 4.78 -13.68
N LYS A 11 -6.05 5.61 -14.31
CA LYS A 11 -5.64 6.65 -15.28
C LYS A 11 -5.26 7.97 -14.62
N SER A 12 -5.57 8.18 -13.33
CA SER A 12 -5.19 9.38 -12.58
C SER A 12 -4.65 9.02 -11.19
N ALA A 13 -3.88 9.94 -10.59
CA ALA A 13 -3.30 9.75 -9.27
C ALA A 13 -4.37 9.47 -8.20
N ARG A 14 -5.39 10.33 -8.11
CA ARG A 14 -6.49 10.15 -7.14
C ARG A 14 -7.36 8.94 -7.43
N GLY A 15 -7.57 8.58 -8.69
CA GLY A 15 -8.31 7.37 -9.02
C GLY A 15 -7.57 6.10 -8.57
N ALA A 16 -6.27 6.02 -8.85
CA ALA A 16 -5.43 4.91 -8.37
C ALA A 16 -5.42 4.85 -6.83
N LEU A 17 -5.27 6.00 -6.17
CA LEU A 17 -5.34 6.10 -4.70
C LEU A 17 -6.67 5.59 -4.15
N CYS A 18 -7.81 6.00 -4.73
CA CYS A 18 -9.13 5.52 -4.31
C CYS A 18 -9.26 4.00 -4.46
N GLU A 19 -8.76 3.41 -5.56
CA GLU A 19 -8.80 1.96 -5.73
C GLU A 19 -7.92 1.24 -4.68
N ILE A 20 -6.75 1.78 -4.37
CA ILE A 20 -5.86 1.29 -3.32
C ILE A 20 -6.55 1.33 -1.95
N ILE A 21 -7.17 2.45 -1.57
CA ILE A 21 -7.88 2.59 -0.28
C ILE A 21 -9.00 1.55 -0.16
N VAL A 22 -9.78 1.32 -1.22
CA VAL A 22 -10.87 0.33 -1.23
C VAL A 22 -10.34 -1.11 -1.11
N LEU A 23 -9.14 -1.39 -1.61
CA LEU A 23 -8.55 -2.72 -1.58
C LEU A 23 -7.67 -2.98 -0.35
N ASP A 24 -7.13 -1.95 0.28
CA ASP A 24 -6.18 -2.07 1.38
C ASP A 24 -6.81 -1.70 2.72
N GLN A 25 -7.42 -0.52 2.81
CA GLN A 25 -7.93 0.03 4.07
C GLN A 25 -9.32 -0.50 4.43
N PHE A 26 -10.21 -0.65 3.45
CA PHE A 26 -11.59 -1.10 3.71
C PHE A 26 -11.63 -2.53 4.27
N PRO A 27 -10.93 -3.53 3.69
CA PRO A 27 -10.96 -4.89 4.20
C PRO A 27 -10.44 -5.01 5.64
N ARG A 28 -9.37 -4.26 5.97
CA ARG A 28 -8.81 -4.19 7.33
C ARG A 28 -9.81 -3.68 8.38
N ASN A 29 -10.70 -2.78 7.99
CA ASN A 29 -11.73 -2.23 8.88
C ASN A 29 -13.00 -3.08 8.92
N MET A 30 -13.45 -3.61 7.78
CA MET A 30 -14.70 -4.36 7.66
C MET A 30 -14.59 -5.80 8.14
N PHE A 31 -13.42 -6.42 7.99
CA PHE A 31 -13.20 -7.84 8.25
C PHE A 31 -12.10 -8.06 9.30
N ARG A 32 -12.02 -7.17 10.29
CA ARG A 32 -11.01 -7.21 11.36
C ARG A 32 -10.90 -8.59 11.99
N ASP A 33 -9.66 -9.01 12.27
CA ASP A 33 -9.31 -10.29 12.89
C ASP A 33 -9.72 -11.53 12.07
N THR A 34 -9.89 -11.36 10.75
CA THR A 34 -10.18 -12.47 9.83
C THR A 34 -9.23 -12.45 8.62
N ALA A 35 -9.04 -13.61 7.97
CA ALA A 35 -8.22 -13.71 6.77
C ALA A 35 -8.73 -12.82 5.61
N GLN A 36 -10.03 -12.49 5.60
CA GLN A 36 -10.64 -11.61 4.62
C GLN A 36 -10.07 -10.19 4.66
N ALA A 37 -9.50 -9.75 5.78
CA ALA A 37 -8.83 -8.44 5.88
C ALA A 37 -7.61 -8.29 4.96
N PHE A 38 -6.98 -9.41 4.58
CA PHE A 38 -5.73 -9.44 3.80
C PHE A 38 -5.95 -9.97 2.37
N ALA A 39 -7.18 -10.35 2.03
CA ALA A 39 -7.51 -11.09 0.80
C ALA A 39 -7.24 -10.30 -0.50
N THR A 40 -6.94 -9.01 -0.40
CA THR A 40 -6.72 -8.09 -1.53
C THR A 40 -5.36 -7.40 -1.50
N ASP A 41 -4.48 -7.76 -0.55
CA ASP A 41 -3.21 -7.09 -0.33
C ASP A 41 -2.28 -7.18 -1.54
N THR A 42 -2.16 -8.35 -2.16
CA THR A 42 -1.35 -8.53 -3.38
C THR A 42 -1.84 -7.62 -4.52
N LEU A 43 -3.16 -7.48 -4.69
CA LEU A 43 -3.71 -6.61 -5.72
C LEU A 43 -3.45 -5.13 -5.39
N ALA A 44 -3.63 -4.74 -4.13
CA ALA A 44 -3.33 -3.38 -3.67
C ALA A 44 -1.85 -3.03 -3.87
N LEU A 45 -0.94 -3.96 -3.57
CA LEU A 45 0.51 -3.79 -3.78
C LEU A 45 0.85 -3.59 -5.26
N CYS A 46 0.32 -4.43 -6.16
CA CYS A 46 0.53 -4.27 -7.61
C CYS A 46 0.05 -2.90 -8.10
N LEU A 47 -1.07 -2.39 -7.57
CA LEU A 47 -1.59 -1.07 -7.93
C LEU A 47 -0.74 0.07 -7.36
N ALA A 48 -0.26 -0.06 -6.14
CA ALA A 48 0.67 0.90 -5.54
C ALA A 48 1.98 0.97 -6.34
N GLN A 49 2.53 -0.17 -6.75
CA GLN A 49 3.69 -0.25 -7.64
C GLN A 49 3.46 0.45 -8.97
N ASN A 50 2.30 0.20 -9.61
CA ASN A 50 1.96 0.89 -10.85
C ASN A 50 1.82 2.41 -10.66
N ALA A 51 1.24 2.86 -9.55
CA ALA A 51 1.09 4.29 -9.26
C ALA A 51 2.44 4.97 -9.01
N VAL A 52 3.36 4.29 -8.33
CA VAL A 52 4.75 4.76 -8.13
C VAL A 52 5.49 4.86 -9.46
N GLU A 53 5.41 3.84 -10.31
CA GLU A 53 6.03 3.83 -11.64
C GLU A 53 5.51 4.98 -12.53
N LYS A 54 4.21 5.27 -12.46
CA LYS A 54 3.58 6.41 -13.14
C LYS A 54 3.87 7.77 -12.51
N LYS A 55 4.62 7.82 -11.41
CA LYS A 55 4.94 9.04 -10.65
C LYS A 55 3.70 9.76 -10.10
N PHE A 56 2.59 9.06 -9.92
CA PHE A 56 1.35 9.65 -9.40
C PHE A 56 1.49 10.23 -7.99
N ALA A 57 2.43 9.71 -7.21
CA ALA A 57 2.74 10.29 -5.91
C ALA A 57 3.18 11.76 -5.95
N LEU A 58 3.66 12.28 -7.08
CA LEU A 58 4.05 13.70 -7.23
C LEU A 58 2.83 14.64 -7.33
N GLU A 59 1.64 14.09 -7.61
CA GLU A 59 0.38 14.84 -7.71
C GLU A 59 -0.43 14.83 -6.41
N LEU A 60 0.07 14.13 -5.38
CA LEU A 60 -0.60 13.85 -4.13
C LEU A 60 0.08 14.58 -2.97
N ASP A 61 -0.70 14.97 -1.98
CA ASP A 61 -0.14 15.48 -0.72
C ASP A 61 0.48 14.35 0.13
N ASP A 62 1.21 14.69 1.19
CA ASP A 62 1.93 13.70 2.01
C ASP A 62 0.99 12.70 2.71
N THR A 63 -0.26 13.08 3.01
CA THR A 63 -1.25 12.17 3.59
C THR A 63 -1.74 11.18 2.55
N GLU A 64 -2.11 11.68 1.36
CA GLU A 64 -2.49 10.88 0.20
C GLU A 64 -1.36 9.92 -0.22
N ARG A 65 -0.10 10.39 -0.25
CA ARG A 65 1.08 9.55 -0.51
C ARG A 65 1.26 8.45 0.52
N GLY A 66 1.02 8.76 1.81
CA GLY A 66 1.02 7.78 2.87
C GLY A 66 0.09 6.61 2.57
N PHE A 67 -1.16 6.89 2.20
CA PHE A 67 -2.13 5.85 1.79
C PHE A 67 -1.75 5.13 0.50
N LEU A 68 -1.19 5.84 -0.49
CA LEU A 68 -0.71 5.23 -1.73
C LEU A 68 0.37 4.17 -1.45
N TYR A 69 1.24 4.41 -0.47
CA TYR A 69 2.34 3.52 -0.14
C TYR A 69 2.01 2.44 0.89
N MET A 70 0.88 2.54 1.63
CA MET A 70 0.51 1.54 2.65
C MET A 70 0.58 0.08 2.21
N PRO A 71 0.18 -0.30 0.97
CA PRO A 71 0.30 -1.68 0.52
C PRO A 71 1.74 -2.23 0.51
N TYR A 72 2.75 -1.35 0.39
CA TYR A 72 4.15 -1.74 0.56
C TYR A 72 4.46 -2.13 2.00
N MET A 73 4.04 -1.31 2.97
CA MET A 73 4.22 -1.55 4.41
C MET A 73 3.51 -2.82 4.88
N HIS A 74 2.38 -3.16 4.25
CA HIS A 74 1.61 -4.36 4.59
C HIS A 74 2.15 -5.66 3.97
N SER A 75 3.16 -5.59 3.11
CA SER A 75 3.66 -6.78 2.42
C SER A 75 4.51 -7.66 3.34
N GLU A 76 4.27 -8.97 3.36
CA GLU A 76 5.14 -9.95 4.03
C GLU A 76 6.39 -10.27 3.18
N SER A 77 7.08 -9.24 2.69
CA SER A 77 8.26 -9.39 1.82
C SER A 77 9.35 -8.40 2.16
N GLN A 78 10.51 -8.93 2.56
CA GLN A 78 11.71 -8.12 2.85
C GLN A 78 12.11 -7.24 1.66
N ALA A 79 12.01 -7.78 0.43
CA ALA A 79 12.34 -7.02 -0.78
C ALA A 79 11.39 -5.82 -0.98
N ILE A 80 10.13 -5.96 -0.62
CA ILE A 80 9.14 -4.88 -0.73
C ILE A 80 9.41 -3.82 0.35
N HIS A 81 9.78 -4.22 1.56
CA HIS A 81 10.17 -3.30 2.64
C HIS A 81 11.42 -2.47 2.31
N VAL A 82 12.39 -3.00 1.53
CA VAL A 82 13.52 -2.20 1.05
C VAL A 82 13.06 -1.01 0.18
N VAL A 83 12.03 -1.22 -0.64
CA VAL A 83 11.45 -0.16 -1.48
C VAL A 83 10.57 0.76 -0.63
N ALA A 84 9.76 0.18 0.25
CA ALA A 84 8.87 0.91 1.16
C ALA A 84 9.64 1.93 2.00
N GLU A 85 10.75 1.51 2.60
CA GLU A 85 11.61 2.38 3.42
C GLU A 85 12.01 3.67 2.67
N GLN A 86 12.37 3.55 1.39
CA GLN A 86 12.75 4.70 0.57
C GLN A 86 11.55 5.62 0.28
N LEU A 87 10.38 5.03 -0.01
CA LEU A 87 9.15 5.77 -0.30
C LEU A 87 8.62 6.53 0.92
N PHE A 88 8.69 5.92 2.10
CA PHE A 88 8.20 6.50 3.35
C PHE A 88 9.18 7.46 4.01
N ARG A 89 10.49 7.40 3.71
CA ARG A 89 11.52 8.28 4.29
C ARG A 89 11.17 9.78 4.35
N PRO A 90 10.57 10.41 3.33
CA PRO A 90 10.18 11.82 3.41
C PRO A 90 8.87 12.08 4.16
N LEU A 91 8.13 11.05 4.58
CA LEU A 91 6.80 11.16 5.17
C LEU A 91 6.84 11.03 6.70
N SER A 92 5.86 11.64 7.37
CA SER A 92 5.75 11.63 8.85
C SER A 92 5.50 10.24 9.45
N ASN A 93 5.01 9.29 8.65
CA ASN A 93 4.77 7.90 9.03
C ASN A 93 5.96 6.96 8.81
N TYR A 94 7.15 7.49 8.44
CA TYR A 94 8.37 6.69 8.24
C TYR A 94 8.72 5.76 9.41
N LYS A 95 8.52 6.22 10.65
CA LYS A 95 8.78 5.41 11.85
C LYS A 95 7.97 4.12 11.89
N TYR A 96 6.77 4.10 11.30
CA TYR A 96 5.93 2.91 11.26
C TYR A 96 6.45 1.92 10.23
N GLU A 97 6.91 2.40 9.08
CA GLU A 97 7.57 1.55 8.08
C GLU A 97 8.78 0.82 8.69
N LEU A 98 9.63 1.53 9.44
CA LEU A 98 10.78 0.93 10.10
C LEU A 98 10.38 -0.19 11.09
N ALA A 99 9.32 0.03 11.87
CA ALA A 99 8.83 -0.98 12.81
C ALA A 99 8.28 -2.22 12.10
N HIS A 100 7.57 -2.05 10.98
CA HIS A 100 7.07 -3.16 10.17
C HIS A 100 8.23 -3.92 9.51
N LYS A 101 9.18 -3.19 8.93
CA LYS A 101 10.40 -3.76 8.34
C LYS A 101 11.19 -4.57 9.35
N GLU A 102 11.33 -4.13 10.60
CA GLU A 102 12.03 -4.90 11.65
C GLU A 102 11.39 -6.27 11.91
N ILE A 103 10.05 -6.34 11.93
CA ILE A 103 9.30 -7.60 12.10
C ILE A 103 9.57 -8.52 10.90
N ILE A 104 9.45 -8.00 9.68
CA ILE A 104 9.64 -8.78 8.46
C ILE A 104 11.11 -9.21 8.26
N ASP A 105 12.08 -8.38 8.62
CA ASP A 105 13.49 -8.74 8.57
C ASP A 105 13.81 -9.88 9.56
N ARG A 106 13.13 -9.90 10.72
CA ARG A 106 13.34 -10.92 11.75
C ARG A 106 12.60 -12.24 11.49
N PHE A 107 11.36 -12.18 10.98
CA PHE A 107 10.47 -13.34 10.93
C PHE A 107 10.03 -13.73 9.51
N GLY A 108 10.24 -12.87 8.51
CA GLY A 108 9.82 -13.08 7.12
C GLY A 108 8.31 -12.92 6.87
N ARG A 109 7.53 -12.60 7.91
CA ARG A 109 6.07 -12.40 7.90
C ARG A 109 5.62 -11.72 9.21
N TYR A 110 4.34 -11.35 9.30
CA TYR A 110 3.73 -10.87 10.55
C TYR A 110 3.35 -12.02 11.49
#